data_AF-A0A6F9B7U5-F1
#
_entry.id   AF-A0A6F9B7U5-F1
#
_cell.length_a   1.000
_cell.length_b   1.000
_cell.length_c   1.000
_cell.angle_alpha   90.00
_cell.angle_beta   90.00
_cell.angle_gamma   90.00
#
_symmetry.space_group_name_H-M   'P 1'
#
loop_
_entity.id
_entity.type
_entity.pdbx_description
1 polymer ?
#
loop_
_entity_poly.entity_id
_entity_poly.type
_entity_poly.pdbx_seq_one_letter_code
_entity_poly.pdbx_strand_id
1 'polypeptide(L)'
;MSNSVISVISRFLEEYTTKTSNKLKVVDAYLFYILLTGALQFLYCLLVGTFPFNSFLAGVHIMFCLRIQINPENKGDFLSISQERAFADFLLAHTVLHLV
;
A
#
# COMPACT_ATOMS: atom_id res chain seq x y z
N MET A 1 -19.65 -5.82 -29.19
CA MET A 1 -18.79 -4.66 -28.88
C MET A 1 -17.40 -5.19 -28.57
N SER A 2 -16.38 -4.83 -29.35
CA SER A 2 -15.00 -5.17 -28.99
C SER A 2 -14.65 -4.39 -27.73
N ASN A 3 -14.54 -5.06 -26.59
CA ASN A 3 -14.03 -4.44 -25.38
C ASN A 3 -12.54 -4.20 -25.61
N SER A 4 -12.20 -2.99 -26.06
CA SER A 4 -10.81 -2.55 -26.14
C SER A 4 -10.22 -2.54 -24.72
N VAL A 5 -8.98 -3.00 -24.55
CA VAL A 5 -8.28 -2.96 -23.26
C VAL A 5 -8.32 -1.55 -22.66
N ILE A 6 -8.28 -0.53 -23.52
CA ILE A 6 -8.40 0.88 -23.14
C ILE A 6 -9.75 1.19 -22.49
N SER A 7 -10.86 0.67 -23.03
CA SER A 7 -12.18 0.92 -22.44
C SER A 7 -12.35 0.25 -21.09
N VAL A 8 -11.71 -0.91 -20.88
CA VAL A 8 -11.68 -1.59 -19.59
C VAL A 8 -10.91 -0.75 -18.57
N ILE A 9 -9.69 -0.28 -18.92
CA ILE A 9 -8.86 0.55 -18.04
C ILE A 9 -9.60 1.85 -17.67
N SER A 10 -10.20 2.55 -18.64
CA SER A 10 -10.94 3.78 -18.38
C SER A 10 -12.10 3.57 -17.40
N ARG A 11 -12.86 2.47 -17.54
CA ARG A 11 -13.96 2.15 -16.61
C ARG A 11 -13.45 1.88 -15.20
N PHE A 12 -12.36 1.13 -15.05
CA PHE A 12 -11.76 0.88 -13.73
C PHE A 12 -11.26 2.17 -13.06
N LEU A 13 -10.63 3.07 -13.82
CA LEU A 13 -10.14 4.34 -13.30
C LEU A 13 -11.29 5.25 -12.85
N GLU A 14 -12.37 5.31 -13.62
CA GLU A 14 -13.58 6.08 -13.28
C GLU A 14 -14.23 5.52 -12.00
N GLU A 15 -14.38 4.20 -11.91
CA GLU A 15 -14.96 3.54 -10.75
C GLU A 15 -14.12 3.71 -9.50
N TYR A 16 -12.80 3.54 -9.59
CA TYR A 16 -11.86 3.80 -8.50
C TYR A 16 -11.93 5.26 -8.02
N THR A 17 -11.97 6.21 -8.95
CA THR A 17 -12.02 7.64 -8.63
C THR A 17 -13.32 8.01 -7.91
N THR A 18 -14.42 7.36 -8.26
CA THR A 18 -15.75 7.65 -7.72
C THR A 18 -16.00 6.96 -6.38
N LYS A 19 -15.59 5.69 -6.23
CA LYS A 19 -15.84 4.90 -5.01
C LYS A 19 -14.84 5.12 -3.89
N THR A 20 -13.59 5.44 -4.21
CA THR A 20 -12.52 5.55 -3.20
C THR A 20 -12.49 6.95 -2.57
N SER A 21 -12.52 7.00 -1.23
CA SER A 21 -12.41 8.27 -0.48
C SER A 21 -11.03 8.93 -0.64
N ASN A 22 -10.95 10.26 -0.52
CA ASN A 22 -9.70 11.00 -0.66
C ASN A 22 -8.61 10.55 0.34
N LYS A 23 -8.99 10.16 1.56
CA LYS A 23 -8.04 9.63 2.56
C LYS A 23 -7.38 8.34 2.07
N LEU A 24 -8.17 7.42 1.50
CA LEU A 24 -7.66 6.17 0.93
C LEU A 24 -6.78 6.43 -0.30
N LYS A 25 -7.14 7.39 -1.16
CA LYS A 25 -6.31 7.77 -2.31
C LYS A 25 -4.92 8.28 -1.92
N VAL A 26 -4.81 9.01 -0.79
CA VAL A 26 -3.51 9.46 -0.25
C VAL A 26 -2.67 8.26 0.19
N VAL A 27 -3.29 7.28 0.87
CA VAL A 27 -2.60 6.04 1.27
C VAL A 27 -2.19 5.23 0.04
N ASP A 28 -3.04 5.14 -0.97
CA ASP A 28 -2.74 4.45 -2.24
C ASP A 28 -1.60 5.14 -3.01
N ALA A 29 -1.54 6.47 -3.00
CA ALA A 29 -0.42 7.22 -3.58
C ALA A 29 0.89 6.99 -2.82
N TYR A 30 0.84 6.92 -1.49
CA TYR A 30 2.01 6.60 -0.67
C TYR A 30 2.48 5.16 -0.87
N LEU A 31 1.55 4.21 -0.99
CA LEU A 31 1.84 2.81 -1.33
C LEU A 31 2.51 2.71 -2.71
N PHE A 32 2.04 3.48 -3.69
CA PHE A 32 2.70 3.57 -5.00
C PHE A 32 4.13 4.13 -4.92
N TYR A 33 4.36 5.17 -4.11
CA TYR A 33 5.70 5.69 -3.86
C TYR A 33 6.63 4.63 -3.25
N ILE A 34 6.16 3.88 -2.25
CA ILE A 34 6.93 2.77 -1.64
C ILE A 34 7.19 1.65 -2.65
N LEU A 35 6.23 1.34 -3.51
CA LEU A 35 6.41 0.35 -4.57
C LEU A 35 7.53 0.77 -5.55
N LEU A 36 7.54 2.04 -5.96
CA LEU A 36 8.56 2.58 -6.87
C LEU A 36 9.95 2.59 -6.24
N THR A 37 10.07 3.11 -5.02
CA THR A 37 11.34 3.09 -4.27
C THR A 37 11.81 1.66 -4.04
N GLY A 38 10.88 0.74 -3.83
CA GLY A 38 11.16 -0.68 -3.73
C GLY A 38 11.66 -1.36 -4.99
N ALA A 39 11.08 -1.02 -6.14
CA ALA A 39 11.58 -1.51 -7.42
C ALA A 39 13.01 -1.02 -7.68
N LEU A 40 13.32 0.23 -7.31
CA LEU A 40 14.67 0.78 -7.40
C LEU A 40 15.64 0.08 -6.43
N GLN A 41 15.21 -0.17 -5.18
CA GLN A 41 15.99 -0.92 -4.19
C GLN A 41 16.26 -2.36 -4.66
N PHE A 42 15.27 -3.01 -5.27
CA PHE A 42 15.41 -4.34 -5.85
C PHE A 42 16.40 -4.34 -7.00
N LEU A 43 16.32 -3.35 -7.89
CA LEU A 43 17.29 -3.19 -8.98
C LEU A 43 18.72 -2.99 -8.43
N TYR A 44 18.88 -2.17 -7.40
CA TYR A 44 20.15 -2.02 -6.70
C TYR A 44 20.64 -3.36 -6.12
N CYS A 45 19.73 -4.16 -5.55
CA CYS A 45 20.09 -5.47 -5.02
C CYS A 45 20.63 -6.43 -6.09
N LEU A 46 20.05 -6.40 -7.30
CA LEU A 46 20.52 -7.19 -8.44
C LEU A 46 21.91 -6.76 -8.93
N LEU A 47 22.28 -5.50 -8.74
CA LEU A 47 23.53 -4.93 -9.26
C LEU A 47 24.68 -4.95 -8.25
N VAL A 48 24.42 -4.70 -6.96
CA VAL A 48 25.45 -4.38 -5.96
C VAL A 48 25.44 -5.32 -4.75
N GLY A 49 24.31 -5.94 -4.41
CA GLY A 49 24.21 -6.89 -3.30
C GLY A 49 22.90 -6.82 -2.51
N THR A 50 22.63 -7.81 -1.67
CA THR A 50 21.29 -8.09 -1.11
C THR A 50 20.94 -7.37 0.20
N PHE A 51 21.81 -6.52 0.73
CA PHE A 51 21.54 -5.75 1.95
C PHE A 51 20.96 -4.38 1.60
N PRO A 52 19.83 -3.93 2.19
CA PRO A 52 18.98 -4.53 3.23
C PRO A 52 17.60 -5.03 2.70
N PHE A 53 17.56 -6.20 2.03
CA PHE A 53 16.35 -6.71 1.39
C PHE A 53 15.18 -7.03 2.36
N ASN A 54 15.48 -7.58 3.53
CA ASN A 54 14.43 -7.99 4.49
C ASN A 54 13.70 -6.79 5.12
N SER A 55 14.43 -5.73 5.49
CA SER A 55 13.82 -4.50 6.02
C SER A 55 12.95 -3.81 4.96
N PHE A 56 13.38 -3.84 3.70
CA PHE A 56 12.57 -3.36 2.60
C PHE A 56 11.25 -4.14 2.46
N LEU A 57 11.29 -5.48 2.45
CA LEU A 57 10.08 -6.31 2.40
C LEU A 57 9.15 -6.04 3.59
N ALA A 58 9.68 -5.90 4.80
CA ALA A 58 8.88 -5.60 5.98
C ALA A 58 8.11 -4.29 5.85
N GLY A 59 8.73 -3.24 5.29
CA GLY A 59 8.08 -1.95 5.06
C GLY A 59 6.91 -2.03 4.09
N VAL A 60 7.07 -2.80 3.01
CA VAL A 60 5.98 -3.04 2.04
C VAL A 60 4.81 -3.76 2.70
N HIS A 61 5.06 -4.80 3.49
CA HIS A 61 4.01 -5.57 4.16
C HIS A 61 3.20 -4.73 5.16
N ILE A 62 3.87 -3.91 5.97
CA ILE A 62 3.23 -3.02 6.94
C ILE A 62 2.27 -2.02 6.24
N MET A 63 2.65 -1.52 5.07
CA MET A 63 1.81 -0.62 4.27
C MET A 63 0.54 -1.29 3.75
N PHE A 64 0.66 -2.52 3.22
CA PHE A 64 -0.51 -3.29 2.78
C PHE A 64 -1.46 -3.60 3.93
N CYS A 65 -0.94 -3.95 5.10
CA CYS A 65 -1.74 -4.18 6.30
C CYS A 65 -2.56 -2.94 6.69
N LEU A 66 -1.94 -1.75 6.70
CA LEU A 66 -2.67 -0.50 6.97
C LEU A 66 -3.80 -0.31 5.97
N ARG A 67 -3.53 -0.48 4.67
CA ARG A 67 -4.53 -0.22 3.62
C ARG A 67 -5.75 -1.13 3.72
N ILE A 68 -5.55 -2.39 4.10
CA ILE A 68 -6.62 -3.37 4.31
C ILE A 68 -7.45 -3.01 5.54
N GLN A 69 -6.82 -2.63 6.66
CA GLN A 69 -7.50 -2.34 7.92
C GLN A 69 -8.30 -1.02 7.89
N ILE A 70 -7.83 -0.02 7.15
CA ILE A 70 -8.54 1.26 7.03
C ILE A 70 -9.66 1.23 5.99
N ASN A 71 -9.74 0.20 5.14
CA ASN A 71 -10.78 0.08 4.12
C ASN A 71 -12.14 -0.15 4.80
N PRO A 72 -13.13 0.76 4.63
CA PRO A 72 -14.44 0.58 5.26
C PRO A 72 -15.16 -0.70 4.84
N GLU A 73 -14.89 -1.22 3.64
CA GLU A 73 -15.47 -2.47 3.14
C GLU A 73 -15.02 -3.70 3.95
N ASN A 74 -13.83 -3.63 4.56
CA ASN A 74 -13.25 -4.72 5.33
C ASN A 74 -13.59 -4.63 6.84
N LYS A 75 -14.42 -3.67 7.26
CA LYS A 75 -14.76 -3.49 8.69
C LYS A 75 -15.38 -4.74 9.32
N GLY A 76 -16.08 -5.56 8.53
CA GLY A 76 -16.67 -6.83 8.99
C GLY A 76 -15.64 -7.87 9.44
N ASP A 77 -14.42 -7.82 8.88
CA ASP A 77 -13.33 -8.75 9.21
C ASP A 77 -12.47 -8.23 10.39
N PHE A 78 -12.54 -6.94 10.68
CA PHE A 78 -11.73 -6.24 11.69
C PHE A 78 -12.58 -5.57 12.78
N LEU A 79 -13.60 -6.28 13.29
CA LEU A 79 -14.58 -5.75 14.26
C LEU A 79 -13.97 -5.16 15.54
N SER A 80 -12.75 -5.56 15.91
CA SER A 80 -12.03 -5.09 17.12
C SER A 80 -10.94 -4.04 16.84
N ILE A 81 -10.76 -3.64 15.58
CA ILE A 81 -9.71 -2.71 15.16
C ILE A 81 -10.36 -1.43 14.64
N SER A 82 -10.21 -0.34 15.40
CA SER A 82 -10.61 0.99 14.92
C SER A 82 -9.59 1.52 13.91
N GLN A 83 -10.00 2.47 13.07
CA GLN A 83 -9.09 3.08 12.08
C GLN A 83 -7.94 3.82 12.76
N GLU A 84 -8.19 4.42 13.93
CA GLU A 84 -7.21 5.12 14.74
C GLU A 84 -6.18 4.14 15.32
N ARG A 85 -6.64 2.96 15.78
CA ARG A 85 -5.76 1.90 16.25
C ARG A 85 -4.88 1.34 15.13
N ALA A 86 -5.46 1.03 13.97
CA ALA A 86 -4.72 0.56 12.80
C ALA A 86 -3.62 1.57 12.39
N PHE A 87 -3.93 2.86 12.45
CA PHE A 87 -2.97 3.92 12.16
C PHE A 87 -1.87 4.02 13.22
N ALA A 88 -2.20 3.88 14.51
CA ALA A 88 -1.21 3.87 15.58
C ALA A 88 -0.26 2.66 15.49
N ASP A 89 -0.80 1.47 15.22
CA ASP A 89 -0.03 0.24 15.02
C ASP A 89 0.91 0.38 13.81
N PHE A 90 0.43 0.99 12.72
CA PHE A 90 1.25 1.34 11.56
C PHE A 90 2.39 2.28 11.91
N LEU A 91 2.12 3.40 12.59
CA LEU A 91 3.15 4.38 12.95
C LEU A 91 4.23 3.74 13.81
N LEU A 92 3.85 2.95 14.81
CA LEU A 92 4.79 2.25 15.67
C LEU A 92 5.67 1.28 14.88
N ALA A 93 5.06 0.40 14.07
CA ALA A 93 5.78 -0.56 13.25
C ALA A 93 6.71 0.13 12.25
N HIS A 94 6.24 1.21 11.61
CA HIS A 94 7.01 2.01 10.67
C HIS A 94 8.20 2.69 11.34
N THR A 95 8.03 3.26 12.53
CA THR A 95 9.14 3.86 13.30
C THR A 95 10.17 2.81 13.71
N VAL A 96 9.74 1.66 14.25
CA VAL A 96 10.67 0.58 14.61
C VAL A 96 11.44 0.10 13.39
N LEU A 97 10.78 -0.04 12.23
CA LEU A 97 11.44 -0.42 10.99
C LEU A 97 12.49 0.60 10.53
N HIS A 98 12.30 1.89 10.78
CA HIS A 98 13.31 2.91 10.43
C HIS A 98 14.50 2.94 11.41
N LEU A 99 14.36 2.33 12.59
CA LEU A 99 15.42 2.24 13.58
C LEU A 99 16.33 1.01 13.38
N VAL A 100 15.91 0.03 12.58
CA VAL A 100 16.64 -1.22 12.31
C VAL A 100 17.34 -1.18 10.95
#